data_AF-A0A843I0Y3-F1
#
_entry.id   AF-A0A843I0Y3-F1
#
_cell.length_a   1.000
_cell.length_b   1.000
_cell.length_c   1.000
_cell.angle_alpha   90.00
_cell.angle_beta   90.00
_cell.angle_gamma   90.00
#
_symmetry.space_group_name_H-M   'P 1'
#
loop_
_entity.id
_entity.type
_entity.pdbx_description
1 polymer ?
#
loop_
_entity_poly.entity_id
_entity_poly.type
_entity_poly.pdbx_seq_one_letter_code
_entity_poly.pdbx_strand_id
1 'polypeptide(L)'
;MDLPIDELPDKWYNILPDLPEPLPPPQDPDNGKRLKLLQEVVPSKPLQFEFSSQRYIEIPEEVRERYIQVGRPTPLVRFKRFEERLGGWLKIYAKMEGYTYTGSHKVNSAIPWVYYALQDGAKFVTTETGAGQWGSAVSLAAALFNVKAYIFMVRASYFAKP
;
A
#
# COMPACT_ATOMS: atom_id res chain seq x y z
N MET A 1 17.57 -1.69 14.27
CA MET A 1 18.40 -1.93 13.07
C MET A 1 17.76 -1.09 12.00
N ASP A 2 18.51 -0.11 11.53
CA ASP A 2 18.04 0.90 10.59
C ASP A 2 18.66 0.60 9.23
N LEU A 3 17.88 0.82 8.18
CA LEU A 3 18.36 0.74 6.81
C LEU A 3 18.61 2.18 6.36
N PRO A 4 19.78 2.51 5.80
CA PRO A 4 20.01 3.82 5.20
C PRO A 4 19.01 4.12 4.06
N ILE A 5 18.69 5.40 3.84
CA ILE A 5 17.72 5.81 2.81
C ILE A 5 18.24 5.48 1.40
N ASP A 6 19.54 5.60 1.18
CA ASP A 6 20.23 5.25 -0.05
C ASP A 6 20.13 3.75 -0.39
N GLU A 7 19.92 2.90 0.61
CA GLU A 7 19.68 1.46 0.45
C GLU A 7 18.19 1.09 0.36
N LEU A 8 17.27 2.07 0.31
CA LEU A 8 15.85 1.78 0.13
C LEU A 8 15.62 1.04 -1.20
N PRO A 9 14.95 -0.14 -1.21
CA PRO A 9 14.71 -0.88 -2.43
C PRO A 9 14.05 -0.05 -3.53
N ASP A 10 14.40 -0.34 -4.77
CA ASP A 10 13.94 0.33 -5.99
C ASP A 10 12.87 -0.48 -6.75
N LYS A 11 12.55 -1.70 -6.29
CA LYS A 11 11.60 -2.62 -6.94
C LYS A 11 10.60 -3.20 -5.96
N TRP A 12 9.35 -3.32 -6.40
CA TRP A 12 8.39 -4.22 -5.78
C TRP A 12 8.61 -5.65 -6.27
N TYR A 13 8.33 -6.61 -5.39
CA TYR A 13 8.37 -8.03 -5.71
C TYR A 13 6.95 -8.56 -5.97
N ASN A 14 6.79 -9.26 -7.08
CA ASN A 14 5.58 -9.96 -7.46
C ASN A 14 5.80 -11.46 -7.25
N ILE A 15 4.97 -12.08 -6.41
CA ILE A 15 5.08 -13.51 -6.07
C ILE A 15 4.49 -14.43 -7.14
N LEU A 16 3.61 -13.93 -8.03
CA LEU A 16 2.92 -14.74 -9.03
C LEU A 16 3.81 -15.70 -9.85
N PRO A 17 4.97 -15.26 -10.41
CA PRO A 17 5.84 -16.16 -11.17
C PRO A 17 6.55 -17.24 -10.34
N ASP A 18 6.55 -17.11 -9.01
CA ASP A 18 7.26 -18.01 -8.09
C ASP A 18 6.29 -18.87 -7.23
N LEU A 19 4.99 -18.82 -7.52
CA LEU A 19 4.01 -19.71 -6.91
C LEU A 19 4.22 -21.17 -7.36
N PRO A 20 3.97 -22.16 -6.49
CA PRO A 20 4.13 -23.58 -6.84
C PRO A 20 3.13 -24.05 -7.91
N GLU A 21 2.00 -23.37 -8.01
CA GLU A 21 0.96 -23.59 -9.01
C GLU A 21 0.36 -22.24 -9.45
N PRO A 22 -0.22 -22.14 -10.66
CA PRO A 22 -0.84 -20.90 -11.12
C PRO A 22 -2.00 -20.47 -10.23
N LEU A 23 -2.04 -19.18 -9.88
CA LEU A 23 -3.18 -18.62 -9.16
C LEU A 23 -4.45 -18.68 -10.03
N PRO A 24 -5.60 -19.12 -9.49
CA PRO A 24 -6.86 -19.10 -10.23
C PRO A 24 -7.16 -17.68 -10.75
N PRO A 25 -7.53 -17.53 -12.03
CA PRO A 25 -7.78 -16.22 -12.59
C PRO A 25 -9.03 -15.56 -11.96
N PRO A 26 -9.09 -14.22 -11.92
CA PRO A 26 -10.29 -13.50 -11.52
C PRO A 26 -11.50 -13.92 -12.35
N GLN A 27 -12.66 -14.02 -11.69
CA GLN A 27 -13.92 -14.38 -12.35
C GLN A 27 -14.79 -13.14 -12.58
N ASP A 28 -15.44 -13.09 -13.74
CA ASP A 28 -16.50 -12.12 -14.02
C ASP A 28 -17.80 -12.86 -14.34
N PRO A 29 -18.69 -13.06 -13.35
CA PRO A 29 -19.94 -13.77 -13.54
C PRO A 29 -20.96 -12.98 -14.38
N ASP A 30 -20.72 -11.69 -14.64
CA ASP A 30 -21.65 -10.78 -15.31
C ASP A 30 -21.23 -10.50 -16.77
N ASN A 31 -20.69 -11.52 -17.47
CA ASN A 31 -20.28 -11.45 -18.88
C ASN A 31 -19.30 -10.29 -19.20
N GLY A 32 -18.34 -10.01 -18.32
CA GLY A 32 -17.30 -8.99 -18.56
C GLY A 32 -17.70 -7.56 -18.18
N LYS A 33 -18.91 -7.34 -17.66
CA LYS A 33 -19.38 -5.99 -17.28
C LYS A 33 -18.60 -5.42 -16.11
N ARG A 34 -18.21 -6.25 -15.13
CA ARG A 34 -17.46 -5.79 -13.95
C ARG A 34 -16.05 -5.39 -14.34
N LEU A 35 -15.41 -6.17 -15.21
CA LEU A 35 -14.06 -5.86 -15.69
C LEU A 35 -14.03 -4.54 -16.47
N LYS A 36 -15.04 -4.28 -17.31
CA LYS A 36 -15.16 -2.98 -18.00
C LYS A 36 -15.31 -1.82 -17.03
N LEU A 37 -16.17 -1.97 -16.01
CA LEU A 37 -16.32 -0.93 -14.99
C LEU A 37 -15.00 -0.66 -14.25
N LEU A 38 -14.25 -1.70 -13.90
CA LEU A 38 -12.94 -1.54 -13.27
C LEU A 38 -11.97 -0.75 -14.16
N GLN A 39 -11.95 -1.01 -15.48
CA GLN A 39 -11.12 -0.25 -16.41
C GLN A 39 -11.46 1.25 -16.48
N GLU A 40 -12.67 1.64 -16.12
CA GLU A 40 -13.10 3.04 -16.11
C GLU A 40 -12.74 3.77 -14.81
N VAL A 41 -12.65 3.07 -13.68
CA VAL A 41 -12.51 3.68 -12.34
C VAL A 41 -11.18 3.38 -11.64
N VAL A 42 -10.50 2.30 -12.03
CA VAL A 42 -9.20 1.89 -11.47
C VAL A 42 -8.09 2.45 -12.35
N PRO A 43 -6.98 2.96 -11.77
CA PRO A 43 -5.86 3.40 -12.55
C PRO A 43 -5.29 2.27 -13.42
N SER A 44 -4.93 2.62 -14.66
CA SER A 44 -4.57 1.71 -15.74
C SER A 44 -3.37 0.82 -15.39
N LYS A 45 -2.36 1.37 -14.71
CA LYS A 45 -1.13 0.66 -14.32
C LYS A 45 -1.33 -0.39 -13.23
N PRO A 46 -1.93 -0.09 -12.07
CA PRO A 46 -2.34 -1.09 -11.10
C PRO A 46 -3.13 -2.25 -11.72
N LEU A 47 -4.08 -1.95 -12.62
CA LEU A 47 -4.84 -2.99 -13.31
C LEU A 47 -3.96 -3.87 -14.21
N GLN A 48 -2.97 -3.30 -14.90
CA GLN A 48 -1.99 -4.08 -15.68
C GLN A 48 -1.11 -4.96 -14.78
N PHE A 49 -0.73 -4.46 -13.60
CA PHE A 49 0.11 -5.22 -12.66
C PHE A 49 -0.57 -6.47 -12.13
N GLU A 50 -1.90 -6.46 -12.00
CA GLU A 50 -2.68 -7.63 -11.56
C GLU A 50 -2.52 -8.85 -12.49
N PHE A 51 -2.18 -8.61 -13.76
CA PHE A 51 -1.96 -9.65 -14.78
C PHE A 51 -0.48 -9.79 -15.17
N SER A 52 0.43 -9.15 -14.45
CA SER A 52 1.87 -9.18 -14.75
C SER A 52 2.51 -10.50 -14.32
N SER A 53 3.35 -11.05 -15.19
CA SER A 53 4.26 -12.17 -14.88
C SER A 53 5.68 -11.72 -14.53
N GLN A 54 5.93 -10.40 -14.46
CA GLN A 54 7.24 -9.88 -14.08
C GLN A 54 7.47 -10.09 -12.58
N ARG A 55 8.60 -10.71 -12.21
CA ARG A 55 8.99 -10.96 -10.81
C ARG A 55 9.29 -9.67 -10.04
N TYR A 56 9.89 -8.69 -10.72
CA TYR A 56 10.20 -7.39 -10.14
C TYR A 56 9.59 -6.28 -10.99
N ILE A 57 9.00 -5.30 -10.33
CA ILE A 57 8.41 -4.12 -10.93
C ILE A 57 9.14 -2.90 -10.36
N GLU A 58 9.74 -2.09 -11.22
CA GLU A 58 10.43 -0.86 -10.81
C GLU A 58 9.47 0.10 -10.09
N ILE A 59 9.93 0.66 -8.98
CA ILE A 59 9.24 1.70 -8.22
C ILE A 59 9.56 3.03 -8.90
N PRO A 60 8.56 3.79 -9.38
CA PRO A 60 8.80 5.11 -9.93
C PRO A 60 9.51 6.03 -8.92
N GLU A 61 10.44 6.86 -9.38
CA GLU A 61 11.23 7.71 -8.47
C GLU A 61 10.33 8.63 -7.63
N GLU A 62 9.28 9.21 -8.21
CA GLU A 62 8.32 10.02 -7.46
C GLU A 62 7.64 9.24 -6.32
N VAL A 63 7.33 7.95 -6.54
CA VAL A 63 6.78 7.08 -5.49
C VAL A 63 7.82 6.81 -4.41
N ARG A 64 9.08 6.57 -4.80
CA ARG A 64 10.19 6.32 -3.90
C ARG A 64 10.51 7.55 -3.04
N GLU A 65 10.48 8.75 -3.60
CA GLU A 65 10.59 10.01 -2.87
C GLU A 65 9.49 10.14 -1.81
N ARG A 66 8.23 9.82 -2.16
CA ARG A 66 7.12 9.88 -1.18
C ARG A 66 7.25 8.81 -0.12
N TYR A 67 7.79 7.64 -0.42
CA TYR A 67 8.13 6.63 0.60
C TYR A 67 9.13 7.19 1.62
N ILE A 68 10.19 7.86 1.17
CA ILE A 68 11.17 8.49 2.06
C ILE A 68 10.46 9.57 2.91
N GLN A 69 9.64 10.40 2.28
CA GLN A 69 8.92 11.48 2.95
C GLN A 69 7.97 11.00 4.06
N VAL A 70 7.37 9.81 3.94
CA VAL A 70 6.49 9.24 4.97
C VAL A 70 7.21 8.40 6.03
N GLY A 71 8.55 8.39 6.02
CA GLY A 71 9.37 7.71 7.04
C GLY A 71 9.84 6.31 6.67
N ARG A 72 9.93 5.97 5.37
CA ARG A 72 10.62 4.75 4.93
C ARG A 72 12.13 5.02 4.79
N PRO A 73 12.98 3.99 5.00
CA PRO A 73 12.66 2.64 5.46
C PRO A 73 12.32 2.60 6.96
N THR A 74 11.33 1.78 7.33
CA THR A 74 10.94 1.58 8.74
C THR A 74 11.96 0.68 9.47
N PRO A 75 12.19 0.86 10.78
CA PRO A 75 13.21 0.10 11.50
C PRO A 75 12.81 -1.36 11.73
N LEU A 76 13.81 -2.21 11.87
CA LEU A 76 13.67 -3.58 12.38
C LEU A 76 14.12 -3.60 13.85
N VAL A 77 13.17 -3.82 14.77
CA VAL A 77 13.40 -3.72 16.22
C VAL A 77 13.44 -5.12 16.82
N ARG A 78 14.45 -5.38 17.67
CA ARG A 78 14.57 -6.63 18.43
C ARG A 78 13.94 -6.47 19.81
N PHE A 79 12.98 -7.32 20.16
CA PHE A 79 12.24 -7.22 21.42
C PHE A 79 12.90 -8.01 22.56
N LYS A 80 14.14 -7.64 22.93
CA LYS A 80 14.93 -8.36 23.95
C LYS A 80 14.20 -8.61 25.28
N ARG A 81 13.52 -7.61 25.82
CA ARG A 81 12.74 -7.75 27.07
C ARG A 81 11.58 -8.75 26.94
N PHE A 82 11.02 -8.88 25.74
CA PHE A 82 9.98 -9.86 25.46
C PHE A 82 10.58 -11.25 25.29
N GLU A 83 11.74 -11.37 24.62
CA GLU A 83 12.52 -12.61 24.55
C GLU A 83 12.84 -13.15 25.96
N GLU A 84 13.33 -12.29 26.86
CA GLU A 84 13.64 -12.63 28.26
C GLU A 84 12.40 -13.17 29.00
N ARG A 85 11.25 -12.52 28.83
CA ARG A 85 9.98 -12.95 29.44
C ARG A 85 9.49 -14.30 28.92
N LEU A 86 9.93 -14.72 27.73
CA LEU A 86 9.62 -16.02 27.12
C LEU A 86 10.69 -17.09 27.39
N GLY A 87 11.69 -16.80 28.22
CA GLY A 87 12.77 -17.73 28.56
C GLY A 87 13.98 -17.68 27.62
N GLY A 88 14.06 -16.71 26.72
CA GLY A 88 15.28 -16.39 25.96
C GLY A 88 15.67 -17.36 24.84
N TRP A 89 14.86 -18.38 24.53
CA TRP A 89 15.19 -19.40 23.54
C TRP A 89 15.00 -18.97 22.08
N LEU A 90 14.35 -17.83 21.85
CA LEU A 90 14.09 -17.30 20.51
C LEU A 90 14.42 -15.82 20.41
N LYS A 91 14.79 -15.38 19.20
CA LYS A 91 15.01 -13.97 18.88
C LYS A 91 13.76 -13.42 18.19
N ILE A 92 13.21 -12.32 18.70
CA ILE A 92 11.99 -11.70 18.17
C ILE A 92 12.36 -10.38 17.51
N TYR A 93 12.08 -10.28 16.22
CA TYR A 93 12.20 -9.05 15.46
C TYR A 93 10.84 -8.61 14.94
N ALA A 94 10.55 -7.32 15.05
CA ALA A 94 9.37 -6.70 14.50
C ALA A 94 9.77 -5.68 13.43
N LYS A 95 9.23 -5.83 12.23
CA LYS A 95 9.31 -4.81 11.17
C LYS A 95 8.27 -3.73 11.48
N MET A 96 8.74 -2.56 11.89
CA MET A 96 7.90 -1.56 12.54
C MET A 96 7.14 -0.67 11.54
N GLU A 97 6.18 -1.23 10.80
CA GLU A 97 5.37 -0.48 9.83
C GLU A 97 4.48 0.62 10.45
N GLY A 98 4.33 0.64 11.78
CA GLY A 98 3.70 1.73 12.50
C GLY A 98 4.55 3.02 12.57
N TYR A 99 5.80 2.99 12.13
CA TYR A 99 6.68 4.17 12.09
C TYR A 99 6.41 5.10 10.91
N THR A 100 5.60 4.68 9.94
CA THR A 100 5.14 5.58 8.89
C THR A 100 4.22 6.65 9.48
N TYR A 101 4.10 7.81 8.82
CA TYR A 101 3.33 8.94 9.37
C TYR A 101 1.83 8.66 9.56
N THR A 102 1.27 7.65 8.89
CA THR A 102 -0.11 7.19 9.08
C THR A 102 -0.25 6.08 10.12
N GLY A 103 0.86 5.63 10.72
CA GLY A 103 0.87 4.61 11.75
C GLY A 103 0.59 3.19 11.25
N SER A 104 0.71 2.91 9.94
CA SER A 104 0.55 1.56 9.39
C SER A 104 1.17 1.37 8.01
N HIS A 105 1.25 0.12 7.57
CA HIS A 105 1.73 -0.27 6.23
C HIS A 105 0.83 0.21 5.08
N LYS A 106 -0.39 0.69 5.35
CA LYS A 106 -1.38 1.03 4.32
C LYS A 106 -0.90 2.16 3.38
N VAL A 107 -0.07 3.07 3.88
CA VAL A 107 0.49 4.15 3.04
C VAL A 107 1.37 3.61 1.92
N ASN A 108 1.94 2.41 2.07
CA ASN A 108 2.81 1.79 1.07
C ASN A 108 2.07 1.51 -0.24
N SER A 109 0.78 1.15 -0.18
CA SER A 109 -0.06 1.00 -1.37
C SER A 109 -0.80 2.29 -1.72
N ALA A 110 -1.21 3.10 -0.74
CA ALA A 110 -1.92 4.36 -1.02
C ALA A 110 -1.11 5.31 -1.93
N ILE A 111 0.20 5.45 -1.70
CA ILE A 111 1.09 6.30 -2.51
C ILE A 111 1.08 5.90 -3.99
N PRO A 112 1.44 4.67 -4.39
CA PRO A 112 1.44 4.30 -5.80
C PRO A 112 0.05 4.34 -6.43
N TRP A 113 -1.02 4.02 -5.70
CA TRP A 113 -2.39 4.14 -6.20
C TRP A 113 -2.75 5.58 -6.58
N VAL A 114 -2.43 6.54 -5.70
CA VAL A 114 -2.64 7.97 -5.98
C VAL A 114 -1.73 8.45 -7.12
N TYR A 115 -0.46 8.04 -7.13
CA TYR A 115 0.47 8.36 -8.20
C TYR A 115 -0.06 7.92 -9.57
N TYR A 116 -0.46 6.65 -9.72
CA TYR A 116 -0.95 6.16 -11.01
C TYR A 116 -2.30 6.76 -11.41
N ALA A 117 -3.19 7.08 -10.45
CA ALA A 117 -4.41 7.82 -10.76
C ALA A 117 -4.11 9.18 -11.40
N LEU A 118 -3.08 9.89 -10.91
CA LEU A 118 -2.65 11.16 -11.49
C LEU A 118 -1.99 11.01 -12.87
N GLN A 119 -1.23 9.93 -13.09
CA GLN A 119 -0.68 9.62 -14.41
C GLN A 119 -1.79 9.39 -15.44
N ASP A 120 -2.94 8.86 -15.01
CA ASP A 120 -4.13 8.70 -15.86
C ASP A 120 -4.99 9.99 -15.96
N GLY A 121 -4.54 11.11 -15.38
CA GLY A 121 -5.22 12.40 -15.46
C GLY A 121 -6.40 12.57 -14.51
N ALA A 122 -6.47 11.78 -13.42
CA ALA A 122 -7.53 11.91 -12.43
C ALA A 122 -7.54 13.29 -11.76
N LYS A 123 -8.70 13.94 -11.70
CA LYS A 123 -8.89 15.23 -11.02
C LYS A 123 -8.98 15.09 -9.50
N PHE A 124 -9.36 13.91 -9.04
CA PHE A 124 -9.52 13.55 -7.64
C PHE A 124 -9.45 12.02 -7.51
N VAL A 125 -9.20 11.55 -6.30
CA VAL A 125 -9.30 10.14 -5.93
C VAL A 125 -10.45 9.92 -4.96
N THR A 126 -11.07 8.74 -5.03
CA THR A 126 -12.12 8.33 -4.08
C THR A 126 -11.76 6.98 -3.47
N THR A 127 -12.20 6.75 -2.23
CA THR A 127 -12.14 5.42 -1.63
C THR A 127 -13.10 5.33 -0.44
N GLU A 128 -13.45 4.11 -0.05
CA GLU A 128 -14.18 3.79 1.16
C GLU A 128 -13.26 3.76 2.38
N THR A 129 -13.82 3.88 3.59
CA THR A 129 -13.09 3.48 4.80
C THR A 129 -14.03 3.06 5.93
N GLY A 130 -13.58 2.10 6.74
CA GLY A 130 -14.28 1.69 7.96
C GLY A 130 -13.82 2.53 9.15
N ALA A 131 -12.85 1.99 9.89
CA ALA A 131 -12.27 2.63 11.08
C ALA A 131 -11.36 3.84 10.79
N GLY A 132 -11.09 4.17 9.52
CA GLY A 132 -10.33 5.35 9.12
C GLY A 132 -8.88 5.10 8.68
N GLN A 133 -8.29 3.93 8.98
CA GLN A 133 -6.86 3.67 8.69
C GLN A 133 -6.50 3.70 7.20
N TRP A 134 -7.38 3.21 6.34
CA TRP A 134 -7.18 3.29 4.89
C TRP A 134 -7.48 4.69 4.36
N GLY A 135 -8.55 5.31 4.85
CA GLY A 135 -8.89 6.69 4.49
C GLY A 135 -7.79 7.69 4.87
N SER A 136 -7.13 7.51 6.01
CA SER A 136 -6.01 8.35 6.44
C SER A 136 -4.76 8.13 5.57
N ALA A 137 -4.47 6.89 5.18
CA ALA A 137 -3.37 6.58 4.27
C ALA A 137 -3.59 7.21 2.88
N VAL A 138 -4.79 7.10 2.31
CA VAL A 138 -5.13 7.73 1.03
C VAL A 138 -5.17 9.25 1.14
N SER A 139 -5.67 9.80 2.24
CA SER A 139 -5.67 11.26 2.47
C SER A 139 -4.25 11.83 2.53
N LEU A 140 -3.32 11.16 3.23
CA LEU A 140 -1.91 11.57 3.26
C LEU A 140 -1.28 11.47 1.87
N ALA A 141 -1.46 10.32 1.18
CA ALA A 141 -0.93 10.15 -0.18
C ALA A 141 -1.45 11.23 -1.14
N ALA A 142 -2.75 11.51 -1.11
CA ALA A 142 -3.37 12.58 -1.90
C ALA A 142 -2.79 13.96 -1.59
N ALA A 143 -2.54 14.27 -0.31
CA ALA A 143 -1.88 15.52 0.07
C ALA A 143 -0.44 15.62 -0.46
N LEU A 144 0.34 14.54 -0.42
CA LEU A 144 1.72 14.49 -0.93
C LEU A 144 1.82 14.68 -2.46
N PHE A 145 0.73 14.40 -3.18
CA PHE A 145 0.63 14.62 -4.61
C PHE A 145 -0.28 15.81 -4.98
N ASN A 146 -0.69 16.62 -4.00
CA ASN A 146 -1.54 17.79 -4.21
C ASN A 146 -2.83 17.50 -5.00
N VAL A 147 -3.50 16.38 -4.71
CA VAL A 147 -4.75 15.96 -5.35
C VAL A 147 -5.89 15.88 -4.34
N LYS A 148 -7.12 16.19 -4.79
CA LYS A 148 -8.30 16.11 -3.94
C LYS A 148 -8.64 14.64 -3.65
N ALA A 149 -8.86 14.31 -2.38
CA ALA A 149 -9.41 13.01 -1.96
C ALA A 149 -10.84 13.16 -1.43
N TYR A 150 -11.72 12.25 -1.84
CA TYR A 150 -13.05 12.05 -1.27
C TYR A 150 -13.12 10.70 -0.58
N ILE A 151 -13.18 10.70 0.76
CA ILE A 151 -13.19 9.48 1.57
C ILE A 151 -14.62 9.20 2.04
N PHE A 152 -15.16 8.04 1.66
CA PHE A 152 -16.49 7.59 2.05
C PHE A 152 -16.40 6.69 3.29
N MET A 153 -16.47 7.31 4.47
CA MET A 153 -16.39 6.59 5.75
C MET A 153 -17.74 5.98 6.13
N VAL A 154 -17.72 4.72 6.59
CA VAL A 154 -18.92 4.04 7.12
C VAL A 154 -19.58 4.91 8.18
N ARG A 155 -20.85 5.27 7.96
CA ARG A 155 -21.59 6.24 8.80
C ARG A 155 -21.45 5.99 10.30
N ALA A 156 -21.62 4.74 10.75
CA ALA A 156 -21.50 4.41 12.16
C ALA A 156 -20.08 4.66 12.70
N SER A 157 -19.05 4.32 11.92
CA SER A 157 -17.66 4.58 12.30
C SER A 157 -17.33 6.08 12.27
N TYR A 158 -17.88 6.83 11.31
CA TYR A 158 -17.68 8.28 11.19
C TYR A 158 -18.07 9.02 12.47
N PHE A 159 -19.18 8.62 13.12
CA PHE A 159 -19.60 9.22 14.39
C PHE A 159 -18.91 8.61 15.61
N ALA A 160 -18.62 7.30 15.58
CA ALA A 160 -18.06 6.59 16.74
C ALA A 160 -16.53 6.73 16.87
N LYS A 161 -15.82 7.09 15.79
CA LYS A 161 -14.35 7.16 15.71
C LYS A 161 -13.96 8.46 15.00
N PRO A 162 -14.09 9.63 15.68
CA PRO A 162 -13.76 10.92 15.10
C PRO A 162 -12.27 11.08 14.81
#